data_AF-G2KML3-F1
#
_entry.id   AF-G2KML3-F1
#
_cell.length_a   1.000
_cell.length_b   1.000
_cell.length_c   1.000
_cell.angle_alpha   90.00
_cell.angle_beta   90.00
_cell.angle_gamma   90.00
#
_symmetry.space_group_name_H-M   'P 1'
#
loop_
_entity.id
_entity.type
_entity.pdbx_description
1 polymer ?
#
loop_
_entity_poly.entity_id
_entity_poly.type
_entity_poly.pdbx_seq_one_letter_code
_entity_poly.pdbx_strand_id
1 'polypeptide(L)'
;MNAKKGQLKKAFNAPRLHVPSVEEIFSYTHPISGAKLIMGHIQKPATAPNGTVYDEPFVVAWVPPGRVNITQFSLYKHASVALKGYTRLRASAQGPGTHSAFTRDFQCAAVYAWETRILDRGSPQLDDEAIENMIWRVSDDFNMAAPAVKVDINNKLKHPSSFYVPSKHRIRMRDRSLSHVLHEVAHAIDMTVNDNEWGAHGPSFVRTLFVLAEKYQGFDAIALEKSARKAGLLVADLDDLKKLKMRLG
;
A
#
# COMPACT_ATOMS: atom_id res chain seq x y z
N MET A 1 4.80 3.66 -19.87
CA MET A 1 5.40 4.98 -20.12
C MET A 1 6.91 4.80 -20.23
N ASN A 2 7.53 5.20 -21.34
CA ASN A 2 8.98 5.12 -21.49
C ASN A 2 9.62 6.29 -20.74
N ALA A 3 10.33 6.00 -19.65
CA ALA A 3 11.10 7.00 -18.93
C ALA A 3 12.16 7.59 -19.87
N LYS A 4 12.22 8.93 -19.98
CA LYS A 4 13.23 9.61 -20.81
C LYS A 4 14.63 9.26 -20.29
N LYS A 5 15.60 9.04 -21.19
CA LYS A 5 16.99 8.60 -20.89
C LYS A 5 17.69 9.38 -19.76
N GLY A 6 17.34 10.66 -19.54
CA GLY A 6 17.84 11.48 -18.44
C GLY A 6 17.21 11.23 -17.06
N GLN A 7 15.95 10.77 -17.00
CA GLN A 7 15.28 10.40 -15.74
C GLN A 7 15.83 9.08 -15.18
N LEU A 8 16.16 8.13 -16.06
CA LEU A 8 16.86 6.90 -15.66
C LEU A 8 18.22 7.24 -15.03
N LYS A 9 19.01 8.13 -15.65
CA LYS A 9 20.31 8.55 -15.12
C LYS A 9 20.21 9.20 -13.73
N LYS A 10 19.17 10.03 -13.48
CA LYS A 10 18.90 10.59 -12.14
C LYS A 10 18.45 9.52 -11.12
N ALA A 11 17.64 8.54 -11.54
CA ALA A 11 17.18 7.46 -10.66
C ALA A 11 18.30 6.46 -10.29
N PHE A 12 19.27 6.23 -11.18
CA PHE A 12 20.48 5.46 -10.89
C PHE A 12 21.46 6.22 -9.99
N ASN A 13 21.49 7.56 -10.07
CA ASN A 13 22.38 8.42 -9.29
C ASN A 13 21.77 8.92 -7.98
N ALA A 14 20.53 8.55 -7.67
CA ALA A 14 19.89 8.92 -6.41
C ALA A 14 20.69 8.31 -5.23
N PRO A 15 20.95 9.08 -4.17
CA PRO A 15 21.53 8.59 -2.93
C PRO A 15 20.87 7.29 -2.46
N ARG A 16 21.67 6.26 -2.20
CA ARG A 16 21.22 5.01 -1.58
C ARG A 16 22.06 4.76 -0.35
N LEU A 17 21.41 4.76 0.81
CA LEU A 17 22.03 4.32 2.07
C LEU A 17 21.52 2.91 2.41
N HIS A 18 22.41 2.02 2.85
CA HIS A 18 22.06 0.65 3.21
C HIS A 18 21.65 0.61 4.69
N VAL A 19 20.40 0.23 4.99
CA VAL A 19 19.83 0.19 6.35
C VAL A 19 20.70 -0.61 7.33
N PRO A 20 21.26 -1.79 6.99
CA PRO A 20 22.14 -2.53 7.91
C PRO A 20 23.39 -1.79 8.40
N SER A 21 23.81 -0.68 7.78
CA SER A 21 24.88 0.17 8.31
C SER A 21 24.37 1.26 9.27
N VAL A 22 23.08 1.25 9.59
CA VAL A 22 22.40 2.18 10.49
C VAL A 22 21.91 1.42 11.70
N GLU A 23 22.41 1.81 12.88
CA GLU A 23 21.90 1.32 14.16
C GLU A 23 20.59 2.06 14.49
N GLU A 24 19.46 1.33 14.45
CA GLU A 24 18.14 1.91 14.70
C GLU A 24 18.00 2.32 16.17
N ILE A 25 17.73 3.62 16.42
CA ILE A 25 17.46 4.16 17.76
C ILE A 25 15.95 4.26 17.99
N PHE A 26 15.23 4.80 17.01
CA PHE A 26 13.77 4.89 17.03
C PHE A 26 13.21 4.41 15.69
N SER A 27 12.04 3.78 15.73
CA SER A 27 11.27 3.45 14.54
C SER A 27 9.78 3.65 14.70
N TYR A 28 9.13 3.88 13.56
CA TYR A 28 7.69 4.03 13.43
C TYR A 28 7.27 3.47 12.06
N THR A 29 6.23 2.65 12.01
CA THR A 29 5.67 2.17 10.75
C THR A 29 4.48 3.04 10.38
N HIS A 30 4.51 3.65 9.20
CA HIS A 30 3.40 4.45 8.69
C HIS A 30 2.19 3.54 8.43
N PRO A 31 1.02 3.81 9.02
CA PRO A 31 -0.09 2.87 9.04
C PRO A 31 -0.69 2.61 7.67
N ILE A 32 -0.69 3.59 6.76
CA ILE A 32 -1.30 3.45 5.44
C ILE A 32 -0.34 2.81 4.43
N SER A 33 0.94 3.18 4.47
CA SER A 33 1.92 2.76 3.45
C SER A 33 2.76 1.53 3.87
N GLY A 34 2.79 1.22 5.16
CA GLY A 34 3.67 0.21 5.74
C GLY A 34 5.16 0.60 5.76
N ALA A 35 5.52 1.79 5.25
CA ALA A 35 6.90 2.25 5.25
C ALA A 35 7.38 2.54 6.67
N LYS A 36 8.64 2.23 6.97
CA LYS A 36 9.22 2.48 8.29
C LYS A 36 9.98 3.80 8.29
N LEU A 37 9.60 4.74 9.15
CA LEU A 37 10.43 5.88 9.52
C LEU A 37 11.42 5.44 10.58
N ILE A 38 12.71 5.65 10.36
CA ILE A 38 13.77 5.39 11.32
C ILE A 38 14.51 6.67 11.69
N MET A 39 14.96 6.73 12.93
CA MET A 39 16.11 7.53 13.34
C MET A 39 17.19 6.55 13.79
N GLY A 40 18.42 6.71 13.30
CA GLY A 40 19.51 5.82 13.65
C GLY A 40 20.88 6.47 13.61
N HIS A 41 21.87 5.71 14.06
CA HIS A 41 23.28 6.10 14.09
C HIS A 41 24.05 5.42 12.96
N ILE A 42 24.81 6.19 12.19
CA ILE A 42 25.72 5.69 11.16
C ILE A 42 27.07 5.39 11.84
N GLN A 43 27.38 4.11 12.03
CA GLN A 43 28.58 3.70 12.79
C GLN A 43 29.90 4.02 12.08
N LYS A 44 29.89 4.10 10.75
CA LYS A 44 31.05 4.45 9.91
C LYS A 44 30.58 5.26 8.71
N PRO A 45 31.38 6.22 8.20
CA PRO A 45 31.04 6.96 7.01
C PRO A 45 30.65 6.01 5.87
N ALA A 46 29.50 6.28 5.24
CA ALA A 46 28.97 5.45 4.17
C ALA A 46 29.25 6.11 2.82
N THR A 47 29.91 5.41 1.91
CA THR A 47 30.17 5.90 0.55
C THR A 47 29.16 5.29 -0.43
N ALA A 48 28.33 6.11 -1.05
CA ALA A 48 27.43 5.69 -2.10
C ALA A 48 28.20 5.24 -3.36
N PRO A 49 27.57 4.42 -4.25
CA PRO A 49 28.19 3.98 -5.50
C PRO A 49 28.63 5.12 -6.44
N ASN A 50 28.08 6.32 -6.28
CA ASN A 50 28.44 7.52 -7.04
C ASN A 50 29.61 8.31 -6.43
N GLY A 51 30.25 7.80 -5.36
CA GLY A 51 31.36 8.44 -4.65
C GLY A 51 30.96 9.43 -3.57
N THR A 52 29.66 9.67 -3.33
CA THR A 52 29.21 10.57 -2.25
C THR A 52 29.48 9.92 -0.89
N VAL A 53 30.19 10.62 -0.02
CA VAL A 53 30.45 10.18 1.36
C VAL A 53 29.41 10.81 2.29
N TYR A 54 28.81 9.98 3.14
CA TYR A 54 27.92 10.39 4.23
C TYR A 54 28.67 10.19 5.55
N ASP A 55 29.14 11.29 6.13
CA ASP A 55 30.00 11.33 7.32
C ASP A 55 29.26 11.78 8.60
N GLU A 56 28.02 12.25 8.45
CA GLU A 56 27.17 12.66 9.56
C GLU A 56 26.71 11.44 10.39
N PRO A 57 26.80 11.52 11.74
CA PRO A 57 26.57 10.36 12.61
C PRO A 57 25.10 9.96 12.76
N PHE A 58 24.15 10.86 12.48
CA PHE A 58 22.72 10.56 12.62
C PHE A 58 21.98 10.64 11.30
N VAL A 59 21.04 9.72 11.11
CA VAL A 59 20.15 9.67 9.95
C VAL A 59 18.70 9.60 10.38
N VAL A 60 17.83 10.31 9.66
CA VAL A 60 16.38 10.14 9.71
C VAL A 60 15.91 9.77 8.31
N ALA A 61 15.16 8.68 8.18
CA ALA A 61 14.92 8.04 6.90
C ALA A 61 13.58 7.32 6.80
N TRP A 62 12.97 7.39 5.61
CA TRP A 62 11.89 6.48 5.24
C TRP A 62 12.44 5.24 4.53
N VAL A 63 12.10 4.07 5.06
CA VAL A 63 12.48 2.77 4.54
C VAL A 63 11.25 2.12 3.90
N PRO A 64 11.30 1.80 2.59
CA PRO A 64 10.20 1.10 1.96
C PRO A 64 10.01 -0.31 2.56
N PRO A 65 8.78 -0.84 2.61
CA PRO A 65 8.51 -2.18 3.13
C PRO A 65 9.37 -3.25 2.43
N GLY A 66 9.95 -4.17 3.21
CA GLY A 66 10.77 -5.28 2.68
C GLY A 66 12.06 -4.84 1.96
N ARG A 67 12.54 -3.61 2.19
CA ARG A 67 13.80 -3.11 1.62
C ARG A 67 14.82 -2.80 2.70
N VAL A 68 16.08 -2.97 2.31
CA VAL A 68 17.27 -2.60 3.09
C VAL A 68 17.96 -1.35 2.54
N ASN A 69 17.38 -0.68 1.55
CA ASN A 69 17.94 0.52 0.94
C ASN A 69 17.03 1.72 1.17
N ILE A 70 17.64 2.84 1.57
CA ILE A 70 17.00 4.11 1.87
C ILE A 70 17.28 5.08 0.72
N THR A 71 16.21 5.64 0.15
CA THR A 71 16.29 6.64 -0.93
C THR A 71 15.79 8.02 -0.50
N GLN A 72 15.15 8.13 0.67
CA GLN A 72 14.68 9.38 1.25
C GLN A 72 15.20 9.48 2.68
N PHE A 73 16.27 10.25 2.87
CA PHE A 73 16.87 10.46 4.18
C PHE A 73 17.41 11.87 4.35
N SER A 74 17.60 12.25 5.60
CA SER A 74 18.30 13.45 6.01
C SER A 74 19.36 13.07 7.04
N LEU A 75 20.50 13.73 6.95
CA LEU A 75 21.65 13.51 7.80
C LEU A 75 21.81 14.65 8.80
N TYR A 76 22.30 14.35 9.99
CA TYR A 76 22.41 15.30 11.09
C TYR A 76 23.68 15.09 11.92
N LYS A 77 24.30 16.22 12.32
CA LYS A 77 25.44 16.27 13.25
C LYS A 77 25.10 15.87 14.68
N HIS A 78 23.88 16.20 15.11
CA HIS A 78 23.47 16.12 16.52
C HIS A 78 22.19 15.31 16.68
N ALA A 79 22.17 14.41 17.67
CA ALA A 79 21.03 13.57 18.00
C ALA A 79 19.75 14.38 18.27
N SER A 80 19.87 15.53 18.95
CA SER A 80 18.73 16.39 19.29
C SER A 80 18.03 16.97 18.05
N VAL A 81 18.79 17.28 16.99
CA VAL A 81 18.25 17.79 15.72
C VAL A 81 17.63 16.65 14.92
N ALA A 82 18.29 15.48 14.88
CA ALA A 82 17.72 14.28 14.27
C ALA A 82 16.39 13.89 14.93
N LEU A 83 16.30 13.92 16.26
CA LEU A 83 15.08 13.63 17.01
C LEU A 83 13.94 14.60 16.69
N LYS A 84 14.25 15.90 16.58
CA LYS A 84 13.27 16.91 16.13
C LYS A 84 12.76 16.60 14.71
N GLY A 85 13.67 16.24 13.79
CA GLY A 85 13.34 15.83 12.43
C GLY A 85 12.44 14.59 12.37
N TYR A 86 12.81 13.55 13.12
CA TYR A 86 12.05 12.31 13.26
C TYR A 86 10.65 12.57 13.82
N THR A 87 10.55 13.31 14.93
CA THR A 87 9.26 13.60 15.59
C THR A 87 8.34 14.39 14.67
N ARG A 88 8.88 15.36 13.94
CA ARG A 88 8.12 16.14 12.94
C ARG A 88 7.58 15.25 11.82
N LEU A 89 8.41 14.36 11.26
CA LEU A 89 7.98 13.45 10.20
C LEU A 89 6.96 12.42 10.71
N ARG A 90 7.16 11.88 11.92
CA ARG A 90 6.22 10.96 12.56
C ARG A 90 4.85 11.60 12.80
N ALA A 91 4.83 12.86 13.25
CA ALA A 91 3.58 13.57 13.50
C ALA A 91 2.85 13.98 12.20
N SER A 92 3.53 13.98 11.06
CA SER A 92 2.91 14.28 9.77
C SER A 92 2.11 13.07 9.24
N ALA A 93 0.88 13.33 8.80
CA ALA A 93 0.03 12.31 8.18
C ALA A 93 0.42 11.98 6.73
N GLN A 94 1.40 12.70 6.16
CA GLN A 94 1.80 12.59 4.75
C GLN A 94 2.70 11.40 4.45
N GLY A 95 3.21 10.68 5.46
CA GLY A 95 4.02 9.48 5.24
C GLY A 95 5.29 9.74 4.41
N PRO A 96 5.80 8.73 3.69
CA PRO A 96 6.92 8.90 2.77
C PRO A 96 6.48 9.64 1.49
N GLY A 97 7.33 10.53 0.98
CA GLY A 97 7.04 11.25 -0.25
C GLY A 97 7.03 10.34 -1.49
N THR A 98 6.53 10.86 -2.62
CA THR A 98 6.41 10.11 -3.88
C THR A 98 7.75 9.53 -4.37
N HIS A 99 7.85 8.20 -4.40
CA HIS A 99 9.01 7.49 -4.94
C HIS A 99 8.62 6.06 -5.35
N SER A 100 9.16 5.57 -6.48
CA SER A 100 8.81 4.26 -7.05
C SER A 100 9.11 3.06 -6.14
N ALA A 101 9.94 3.25 -5.12
CA ALA A 101 10.20 2.24 -4.11
C ALA A 101 9.02 2.04 -3.14
N PHE A 102 8.22 3.08 -2.88
CA PHE A 102 7.02 3.03 -2.02
C PHE A 102 5.74 2.65 -2.80
N THR A 103 5.76 2.77 -4.13
CA THR A 103 4.67 2.29 -5.01
C THR A 103 4.76 0.79 -5.30
N ARG A 104 5.81 0.11 -4.84
CA ARG A 104 5.95 -1.34 -5.07
C ARG A 104 4.95 -2.08 -4.21
N ASP A 105 4.29 -3.04 -4.84
CA ASP A 105 3.37 -3.92 -4.16
C ASP A 105 4.09 -5.03 -3.38
N PHE A 106 4.40 -4.75 -2.11
CA PHE A 106 5.26 -5.61 -1.30
C PHE A 106 4.51 -6.79 -0.66
N GLN A 107 3.19 -6.68 -0.47
CA GLN A 107 2.38 -7.71 0.18
C GLN A 107 1.32 -8.34 -0.73
N CYS A 108 1.21 -7.94 -2.00
CA CYS A 108 0.32 -8.55 -3.02
C CYS A 108 0.29 -10.09 -3.00
N ALA A 109 1.45 -10.76 -3.07
CA ALA A 109 1.48 -12.23 -3.08
C ALA A 109 0.95 -12.85 -1.78
N ALA A 110 1.21 -12.20 -0.63
CA ALA A 110 0.72 -12.66 0.66
C ALA A 110 -0.78 -12.40 0.82
N VAL A 111 -1.27 -11.28 0.29
CA VAL A 111 -2.70 -10.92 0.27
C VAL A 111 -3.49 -11.93 -0.56
N TYR A 112 -3.10 -12.18 -1.81
CA TYR A 112 -3.77 -13.20 -2.63
C TYR A 112 -3.77 -14.58 -1.99
N ALA A 113 -2.63 -15.02 -1.43
CA ALA A 113 -2.56 -16.31 -0.73
C ALA A 113 -3.45 -16.37 0.52
N TRP A 114 -3.72 -15.24 1.17
CA TRP A 114 -4.65 -15.15 2.29
C TRP A 114 -6.11 -15.13 1.81
N GLU A 115 -6.45 -14.34 0.80
CA GLU A 115 -7.78 -14.26 0.19
C GLU A 115 -8.27 -15.62 -0.29
N THR A 116 -7.43 -16.34 -1.04
CA THR A 116 -7.77 -17.69 -1.55
C THR A 116 -8.09 -18.69 -0.44
N ARG A 117 -7.49 -18.54 0.74
CA ARG A 117 -7.76 -19.43 1.88
C ARG A 117 -9.00 -19.03 2.67
N ILE A 118 -9.34 -17.75 2.70
CA ILE A 118 -10.31 -17.18 3.64
C ILE A 118 -11.54 -16.63 2.92
N LEU A 119 -11.35 -15.70 1.98
CA LEU A 119 -12.43 -14.94 1.34
C LEU A 119 -13.03 -15.67 0.14
N ASP A 120 -12.21 -16.35 -0.67
CA ASP A 120 -12.68 -16.97 -1.91
C ASP A 120 -13.44 -18.26 -1.66
N ARG A 121 -13.21 -18.90 -0.50
CA ARG A 121 -13.80 -20.20 -0.18
C ARG A 121 -15.30 -20.09 0.00
N GLY A 122 -16.05 -20.57 -0.99
CA GLY A 122 -17.51 -20.55 -0.98
C GLY A 122 -18.11 -19.20 -1.37
N SER A 123 -17.31 -18.29 -1.94
CA SER A 123 -17.82 -17.02 -2.44
C SER A 123 -18.82 -17.27 -3.58
N PRO A 124 -20.04 -16.70 -3.53
CA PRO A 124 -21.03 -16.88 -4.58
C PRO A 124 -20.55 -16.27 -5.89
N GLN A 125 -20.96 -16.88 -7.00
CA GLN A 125 -20.78 -16.34 -8.34
C GLN A 125 -21.93 -15.37 -8.64
N LEU A 126 -21.59 -14.19 -9.15
CA LEU A 126 -22.54 -13.16 -9.52
C LEU A 126 -22.76 -13.15 -11.04
N ASP A 127 -23.96 -12.82 -11.48
CA ASP A 127 -24.20 -12.44 -12.87
C ASP A 127 -23.79 -10.98 -13.12
N ASP A 128 -23.86 -10.54 -14.38
CA ASP A 128 -23.36 -9.20 -14.76
C ASP A 128 -24.16 -8.07 -14.08
N GLU A 129 -25.47 -8.24 -13.93
CA GLU A 129 -26.34 -7.28 -13.24
C GLU A 129 -26.00 -7.22 -11.73
N ALA A 130 -25.80 -8.36 -11.08
CA ALA A 130 -25.42 -8.43 -9.68
C ALA A 130 -24.02 -7.85 -9.42
N ILE A 131 -23.08 -8.00 -10.36
CA ILE A 131 -21.76 -7.36 -10.28
C ILE A 131 -21.90 -5.85 -10.31
N GLU A 132 -22.64 -5.31 -11.29
CA GLU A 132 -22.87 -3.87 -11.40
C GLU A 132 -23.59 -3.31 -10.17
N ASN A 133 -24.65 -3.98 -9.71
CA ASN A 133 -25.40 -3.60 -8.52
C ASN A 133 -24.53 -3.63 -7.25
N MET A 134 -23.66 -4.63 -7.09
CA MET A 134 -22.74 -4.70 -5.96
C MET A 134 -21.76 -3.52 -5.98
N ILE A 135 -21.17 -3.23 -7.14
CA ILE A 135 -20.22 -2.12 -7.32
C ILE A 135 -20.89 -0.78 -7.02
N TRP A 136 -22.11 -0.56 -7.52
CA TRP A 136 -22.90 0.62 -7.22
C TRP A 136 -23.21 0.76 -5.74
N ARG A 137 -23.68 -0.32 -5.10
CA ARG A 137 -24.00 -0.33 -3.67
C ARG A 137 -22.79 0.02 -2.81
N VAL A 138 -21.65 -0.63 -3.06
CA VAL A 138 -20.41 -0.33 -2.35
C VAL A 138 -20.01 1.13 -2.59
N SER A 139 -20.07 1.60 -3.82
CA SER A 139 -19.67 2.98 -4.15
C SER A 139 -20.55 4.02 -3.46
N ASP A 140 -21.86 3.81 -3.37
CA ASP A 140 -22.77 4.69 -2.61
C ASP A 140 -22.49 4.65 -1.10
N ASP A 141 -22.24 3.45 -0.56
CA ASP A 141 -21.87 3.27 0.85
C ASP A 141 -20.60 4.04 1.21
N PHE A 142 -19.65 4.19 0.28
CA PHE A 142 -18.42 4.99 0.47
C PHE A 142 -18.49 6.41 -0.10
N ASN A 143 -19.68 6.85 -0.53
CA ASN A 143 -19.90 8.18 -1.13
C ASN A 143 -18.90 8.50 -2.26
N MET A 144 -18.67 7.54 -3.14
CA MET A 144 -17.78 7.67 -4.29
C MET A 144 -18.51 7.37 -5.60
N ALA A 145 -17.95 7.84 -6.71
CA ALA A 145 -18.41 7.43 -8.03
C ALA A 145 -18.19 5.92 -8.21
N ALA A 146 -19.14 5.24 -8.84
CA ALA A 146 -18.99 3.83 -9.16
C ALA A 146 -17.99 3.62 -10.30
N PRO A 147 -16.98 2.75 -10.13
CA PRO A 147 -16.13 2.34 -11.23
C PRO A 147 -16.98 1.71 -12.35
N ALA A 148 -16.71 2.08 -13.60
CA ALA A 148 -17.33 1.39 -14.73
C ALA A 148 -16.90 -0.08 -14.74
N VAL A 149 -17.76 -0.98 -15.22
CA VAL A 149 -17.47 -2.41 -15.28
C VAL A 149 -17.34 -2.84 -16.74
N LYS A 150 -16.33 -3.65 -17.04
CA LYS A 150 -16.27 -4.40 -18.28
C LYS A 150 -15.98 -5.87 -17.97
N VAL A 151 -16.99 -6.71 -18.13
CA VAL A 151 -16.84 -8.17 -18.05
C VAL A 151 -16.21 -8.67 -19.36
N ASP A 152 -15.05 -9.32 -19.28
CA ASP A 152 -14.28 -9.76 -20.45
C ASP A 152 -13.74 -11.17 -20.21
N ILE A 153 -14.59 -12.17 -20.45
CA ILE A 153 -14.29 -13.61 -20.26
C ILE A 153 -13.54 -14.19 -21.46
N ASN A 154 -12.79 -13.37 -22.21
CA ASN A 154 -12.02 -13.89 -23.32
C ASN A 154 -10.76 -14.61 -22.82
N ASN A 155 -10.86 -15.95 -22.77
CA ASN A 155 -9.79 -16.89 -22.38
C ASN A 155 -8.51 -16.79 -23.26
N LYS A 156 -8.53 -16.05 -24.38
CA LYS A 156 -7.36 -15.90 -25.28
C LYS A 156 -6.43 -14.73 -24.93
N LEU A 157 -6.75 -13.94 -23.91
CA LEU A 157 -5.98 -12.74 -23.52
C LEU A 157 -4.93 -13.05 -22.44
N LYS A 158 -3.72 -12.49 -22.59
CA LYS A 158 -2.50 -12.74 -21.79
C LYS A 158 -2.57 -12.45 -20.27
N HIS A 159 -3.61 -11.80 -19.75
CA HIS A 159 -3.70 -11.43 -18.33
C HIS A 159 -4.84 -12.19 -17.64
N PRO A 160 -4.55 -13.19 -16.79
CA PRO A 160 -5.55 -14.15 -16.33
C PRO A 160 -6.50 -13.66 -15.21
N SER A 161 -6.35 -12.44 -14.69
CA SER A 161 -7.09 -11.96 -13.50
C SER A 161 -8.04 -10.79 -13.79
N SER A 162 -9.00 -10.59 -12.89
CA SER A 162 -9.68 -9.29 -12.72
C SER A 162 -8.66 -8.22 -12.34
N PHE A 163 -8.93 -6.95 -12.69
CA PHE A 163 -8.13 -5.80 -12.24
C PHE A 163 -8.86 -4.47 -12.39
N TYR A 164 -8.64 -3.57 -11.43
CA TYR A 164 -9.00 -2.16 -11.50
C TYR A 164 -8.00 -1.34 -12.33
N VAL A 165 -8.52 -0.42 -13.14
CA VAL A 165 -7.75 0.50 -13.99
C VAL A 165 -7.94 1.93 -13.49
N PRO A 166 -6.98 2.47 -12.71
CA PRO A 166 -7.12 3.77 -12.06
C PRO A 166 -7.41 4.93 -13.01
N SER A 167 -6.65 5.00 -14.11
CA SER A 167 -6.74 6.12 -15.08
C SER A 167 -8.07 6.21 -15.82
N LYS A 168 -8.90 5.16 -15.73
CA LYS A 168 -10.21 5.09 -16.40
C LYS A 168 -11.34 4.90 -15.39
N HIS A 169 -11.02 4.84 -14.10
CA HIS A 169 -11.95 4.49 -13.04
C HIS A 169 -12.85 3.31 -13.44
N ARG A 170 -12.21 2.20 -13.81
CA ARG A 170 -12.90 1.05 -14.44
C ARG A 170 -12.34 -0.27 -13.95
N ILE A 171 -13.23 -1.21 -13.64
CA ILE A 171 -12.90 -2.59 -13.32
C ILE A 171 -13.03 -3.44 -14.59
N ARG A 172 -12.02 -4.26 -14.86
CA ARG A 172 -12.10 -5.35 -15.84
C ARG A 172 -12.31 -6.65 -15.09
N MET A 173 -13.48 -7.24 -15.25
CA MET A 173 -13.89 -8.42 -14.51
C MET A 173 -13.69 -9.69 -15.34
N ARG A 174 -13.09 -10.70 -14.73
CA ARG A 174 -12.95 -12.06 -15.29
C ARG A 174 -13.45 -13.12 -14.34
N ASP A 175 -13.09 -12.99 -13.07
CA ASP A 175 -13.65 -13.79 -11.99
C ASP A 175 -14.93 -13.12 -11.48
N ARG A 176 -16.02 -13.88 -11.43
CA ARG A 176 -17.35 -13.38 -11.05
C ARG A 176 -17.68 -13.64 -9.58
N SER A 177 -16.75 -14.18 -8.81
CA SER A 177 -16.95 -14.36 -7.37
C SER A 177 -17.12 -13.02 -6.68
N LEU A 178 -18.05 -12.96 -5.71
CA LEU A 178 -18.24 -11.79 -4.87
C LEU A 178 -16.93 -11.31 -4.22
N SER A 179 -16.07 -12.20 -3.74
CA SER A 179 -14.77 -11.84 -3.16
C SER A 179 -13.89 -11.06 -4.15
N HIS A 180 -13.78 -11.53 -5.40
CA HIS A 180 -13.03 -10.82 -6.44
C HIS A 180 -13.68 -9.49 -6.82
N VAL A 181 -15.01 -9.41 -6.86
CA VAL A 181 -15.70 -8.14 -7.10
C VAL A 181 -15.36 -7.12 -6.00
N LEU A 182 -15.43 -7.54 -4.74
CA LEU A 182 -15.09 -6.70 -3.59
C LEU A 182 -13.61 -6.32 -3.58
N HIS A 183 -12.70 -7.23 -3.95
CA HIS A 183 -11.27 -6.95 -4.11
C HIS A 183 -11.01 -5.80 -5.10
N GLU A 184 -11.62 -5.86 -6.28
CA GLU A 184 -11.41 -4.82 -7.28
C GLU A 184 -12.01 -3.47 -6.89
N VAL A 185 -13.14 -3.47 -6.18
CA VAL A 185 -13.71 -2.24 -5.62
C VAL A 185 -12.88 -1.70 -4.45
N ALA A 186 -12.28 -2.59 -3.64
CA ALA A 186 -11.36 -2.20 -2.59
C ALA A 186 -10.17 -1.41 -3.15
N HIS A 187 -9.66 -1.76 -4.33
CA HIS A 187 -8.64 -0.94 -5.00
C HIS A 187 -9.15 0.47 -5.35
N ALA A 188 -10.40 0.59 -5.83
CA ALA A 188 -10.96 1.91 -6.15
C ALA A 188 -11.13 2.79 -4.90
N ILE A 189 -11.56 2.20 -3.78
CA ILE A 189 -11.69 2.89 -2.48
C ILE A 189 -10.30 3.25 -1.93
N ASP A 190 -9.38 2.29 -1.87
CA ASP A 190 -8.04 2.47 -1.29
C ASP A 190 -7.26 3.57 -2.00
N MET A 191 -7.45 3.72 -3.32
CA MET A 191 -6.86 4.82 -4.08
C MET A 191 -7.31 6.21 -3.64
N THR A 192 -8.51 6.32 -3.06
CA THR A 192 -8.99 7.57 -2.44
C THR A 192 -8.38 7.77 -1.06
N VAL A 193 -8.12 6.68 -0.34
CA VAL A 193 -7.53 6.68 1.01
C VAL A 193 -6.04 6.99 0.97
N ASN A 194 -5.31 6.41 0.02
CA ASN A 194 -3.86 6.48 -0.11
C ASN A 194 -3.36 7.56 -1.10
N ASP A 195 -4.28 8.38 -1.64
CA ASP A 195 -4.02 9.42 -2.64
C ASP A 195 -3.24 8.95 -3.88
N ASN A 196 -3.35 7.66 -4.23
CA ASN A 196 -2.63 7.00 -5.31
C ASN A 196 -1.09 7.08 -5.17
N GLU A 197 -0.57 7.14 -3.94
CA GLU A 197 0.87 7.35 -3.71
C GLU A 197 1.65 6.06 -3.44
N TRP A 198 1.00 5.04 -2.88
CA TRP A 198 1.66 3.85 -2.33
C TRP A 198 1.17 2.54 -2.97
N GLY A 199 1.76 1.41 -2.55
CA GLY A 199 1.46 0.09 -3.12
C GLY A 199 -0.04 -0.27 -3.07
N ALA A 200 -0.53 -0.89 -4.14
CA ALA A 200 -1.97 -1.16 -4.34
C ALA A 200 -2.58 -2.16 -3.36
N HIS A 201 -1.77 -3.06 -2.78
CA HIS A 201 -2.19 -3.93 -1.69
C HIS A 201 -1.57 -3.51 -0.36
N GLY A 202 -1.35 -2.20 -0.11
CA GLY A 202 -0.82 -1.70 1.16
C GLY A 202 -1.72 -1.99 2.38
N PRO A 203 -1.28 -1.66 3.60
CA PRO A 203 -2.06 -1.95 4.81
C PRO A 203 -3.47 -1.35 4.82
N SER A 204 -3.67 -0.19 4.19
CA SER A 204 -4.98 0.43 4.02
C SER A 204 -5.91 -0.34 3.10
N PHE A 205 -5.37 -0.94 2.02
CA PHE A 205 -6.12 -1.84 1.15
C PHE A 205 -6.63 -3.04 1.95
N VAL A 206 -5.76 -3.66 2.75
CA VAL A 206 -6.14 -4.85 3.55
C VAL A 206 -7.26 -4.51 4.54
N ARG A 207 -7.17 -3.36 5.23
CA ARG A 207 -8.25 -2.91 6.13
C ARG A 207 -9.54 -2.59 5.35
N THR A 208 -9.44 -1.94 4.18
CA THR A 208 -10.59 -1.66 3.32
C THR A 208 -11.29 -2.96 2.92
N LEU A 209 -10.53 -3.98 2.53
CA LEU A 209 -11.05 -5.29 2.19
C LEU A 209 -11.76 -5.97 3.38
N PHE A 210 -11.29 -5.79 4.62
CA PHE A 210 -11.99 -6.32 5.79
C PHE A 210 -13.35 -5.66 5.99
N VAL A 211 -13.44 -4.34 5.83
CA VAL A 211 -14.72 -3.62 5.94
C VAL A 211 -15.72 -4.15 4.90
N LEU A 212 -15.26 -4.41 3.67
CA LEU A 212 -16.11 -5.00 2.64
C LEU A 212 -16.51 -6.44 2.95
N ALA A 213 -15.57 -7.28 3.37
CA ALA A 213 -15.83 -8.68 3.70
C ALA A 213 -16.78 -8.83 4.90
N GLU A 214 -16.65 -7.97 5.91
CA GLU A 214 -17.58 -7.91 7.04
C GLU A 214 -18.98 -7.53 6.56
N LYS A 215 -19.10 -6.42 5.83
CA LYS A 215 -20.41 -5.87 5.44
C LYS A 215 -21.16 -6.71 4.41
N TYR A 216 -20.47 -7.24 3.40
CA TYR A 216 -21.11 -7.88 2.25
C TYR A 216 -20.96 -9.40 2.20
N GLN A 217 -20.02 -9.97 2.97
CA GLN A 217 -19.85 -11.43 3.06
C GLN A 217 -20.12 -11.97 4.47
N GLY A 218 -20.37 -11.11 5.46
CA GLY A 218 -20.75 -11.52 6.82
C GLY A 218 -19.59 -12.09 7.65
N PHE A 219 -18.35 -11.78 7.29
CA PHE A 219 -17.19 -12.19 8.08
C PHE A 219 -17.07 -11.38 9.36
N ASP A 220 -16.58 -12.00 10.43
CA ASP A 220 -16.22 -11.29 11.66
C ASP A 220 -14.89 -10.52 11.46
N ALA A 221 -14.89 -9.21 11.66
CA ALA A 221 -13.71 -8.36 11.44
C ALA A 221 -12.52 -8.74 12.33
N ILE A 222 -12.78 -9.14 13.59
CA ILE A 222 -11.73 -9.56 14.53
C ILE A 222 -11.06 -10.85 14.04
N ALA A 223 -11.84 -11.81 13.56
CA ALA A 223 -11.36 -13.06 13.01
C ALA A 223 -10.55 -12.84 11.71
N LEU A 224 -11.02 -11.96 10.82
CA LEU A 224 -10.29 -11.57 9.61
C LEU A 224 -8.92 -10.98 9.96
N GLU A 225 -8.90 -10.02 10.88
CA GLU A 225 -7.67 -9.36 11.30
C GLU A 225 -6.69 -10.33 11.94
N LYS A 226 -7.17 -11.19 12.85
CA LYS A 226 -6.35 -12.25 13.46
C LYS A 226 -5.76 -13.20 12.40
N SER A 227 -6.56 -13.58 11.41
CA SER A 227 -6.13 -14.45 10.32
C SER A 227 -5.06 -13.80 9.43
N ALA A 228 -5.27 -12.54 9.06
CA ALA A 228 -4.35 -11.77 8.23
C ALA A 228 -3.01 -11.51 8.94
N ARG A 229 -3.05 -11.13 10.22
CA ARG A 229 -1.83 -10.95 11.03
C ARG A 229 -1.06 -12.26 11.18
N LYS A 230 -1.76 -13.40 11.35
CA LYS A 230 -1.11 -14.73 11.35
C LYS A 230 -0.46 -15.07 10.00
N ALA A 231 -0.98 -14.54 8.90
CA ALA A 231 -0.39 -14.64 7.56
C ALA A 231 0.77 -13.65 7.32
N GLY A 232 1.11 -12.80 8.31
CA GLY A 232 2.19 -11.82 8.20
C GLY A 232 1.80 -10.55 7.44
N LEU A 233 0.50 -10.29 7.25
CA LEU A 233 0.02 -9.07 6.59
C LEU A 233 0.11 -7.87 7.54
N LEU A 234 0.53 -6.73 6.99
CA LEU A 234 0.36 -5.44 7.65
C LEU A 234 -1.06 -4.95 7.38
N VAL A 235 -1.73 -4.50 8.43
CA VAL A 235 -3.11 -4.00 8.40
C VAL A 235 -3.12 -2.64 9.08
N ALA A 236 -3.68 -1.63 8.40
CA ALA A 236 -3.89 -0.31 9.00
C ALA A 236 -4.96 -0.38 10.10
N ASP A 237 -4.93 0.51 11.09
CA ASP A 237 -6.06 0.66 12.00
C ASP A 237 -7.17 1.46 11.31
N LEU A 238 -8.42 1.23 11.71
CA LEU A 238 -9.56 1.89 11.07
C LEU A 238 -9.50 3.42 11.26
N ASP A 239 -9.05 3.87 12.43
CA ASP A 239 -8.89 5.28 12.78
C ASP A 239 -7.85 6.02 11.91
N ASP A 240 -6.90 5.28 11.31
CA ASP A 240 -5.92 5.83 10.39
C ASP A 240 -6.49 6.12 9.01
N LEU A 241 -7.59 5.47 8.63
CA LEU A 241 -8.23 5.63 7.33
C LEU A 241 -9.22 6.80 7.32
N LYS A 242 -8.74 8.01 7.63
CA LYS A 242 -9.57 9.22 7.80
C LYS A 242 -10.47 9.57 6.60
N LYS A 243 -10.09 9.11 5.41
CA LYS A 243 -10.84 9.31 4.15
C LYS A 243 -11.83 8.17 3.86
N LEU A 244 -11.76 7.07 4.59
CA LEU A 244 -12.70 5.96 4.49
C LEU A 244 -13.99 6.34 5.23
N LYS A 245 -14.91 7.00 4.52
CA LYS A 245 -16.20 7.41 5.06
C LYS A 245 -17.28 6.48 4.56
N MET A 246 -17.54 5.41 5.32
CA MET A 246 -18.71 4.58 5.07
C MET A 246 -19.95 5.23 5.69
N ARG A 247 -21.04 5.32 4.93
CA ARG A 247 -22.35 5.65 5.48
C ARG A 247 -22.79 4.46 6.35
N LEU A 248 -22.88 4.68 7.66
CA LEU A 248 -23.55 3.75 8.56
C LEU A 248 -25.06 3.94 8.31
N GLY A 249 -25.65 2.96 7.62
CA GLY A 249 -27.10 2.87 7.45
C GLY A 249 -27.80 2.38 8.70
#